data_AF-A0A238LIR7-F1
#
_entry.id   AF-A0A238LIR7-F1
#
_cell.length_a   1.000
_cell.length_b   1.000
_cell.length_c   1.000
_cell.angle_alpha   90.00
_cell.angle_beta   90.00
_cell.angle_gamma   90.00
#
_symmetry.space_group_name_H-M   'P 1'
#
loop_
_entity.id
_entity.type
_entity.pdbx_description
1 polymer ?
#
loop_
_entity_poly.entity_id
_entity_poly.type
_entity_poly.pdbx_seq_one_letter_code
_entity_poly.pdbx_strand_id
1 'polypeptide(L)'
;MNDLLSDSDAPVVRSRVVRGVGILALNAPPSNALSVEVRQSLWDKIAGYEANVSVGAIVLMAEGRFFSSGRDLADVGGGQAEPSLADLCLRIECCSKPVVAVLHGPALSGGAELALAAHYRLATPAATIGFPAISVGLMPDAGGTQRLPRLIGVDPALRMLLSGKSITAETGRDLGLVDGLIDGDAGSAGHAFARSLIEQEKPPRPTGQLRSKLTDGAASMQVTATTRAALPPGMLMAASRIVDSIEAAMLLPFAAALEFEAAASEDCAADPDSQCLRHVLHAERRISQELLIKTDKGGRVLTEAGAAAVSDLLAAQDRAIAWLVTHGVSERAVDAAFLQWGFEIGPFGGRDKDGPDPHVRPRVTAAMAAAGARLVEAARVNRASDIDVLAVHGMGFPRRAGGPMKAVEMAGLPRLLQQMRQWAHEDPIWEPPPLVMQAGRLAGGFAAVDVAKPSQVRRE
;
A
#
# COMPACT_ATOMS: atom_id res chain seq x y z
N MET A 1 -16.84 -5.02 42.54
CA MET A 1 -16.57 -3.72 41.92
C MET A 1 -15.09 -3.70 41.54
N ASN A 2 -14.74 -4.43 40.49
CA ASN A 2 -13.41 -4.41 39.88
C ASN A 2 -13.69 -4.16 38.41
N ASP A 3 -13.38 -2.94 37.99
CA ASP A 3 -13.61 -2.46 36.64
C ASP A 3 -12.90 -3.35 35.64
N LEU A 4 -13.68 -3.82 34.67
CA LEU A 4 -13.24 -4.18 33.35
C LEU A 4 -12.69 -2.92 32.67
N LEU A 5 -11.47 -2.51 33.02
CA LEU A 5 -10.68 -1.65 32.13
C LEU A 5 -10.35 -2.51 30.91
N SER A 6 -11.05 -2.26 29.81
CA SER A 6 -10.72 -2.82 28.51
C SER A 6 -9.27 -2.51 28.16
N ASP A 7 -8.62 -3.42 27.43
CA ASP A 7 -7.26 -3.27 26.87
C ASP A 7 -7.10 -2.02 25.93
N SER A 8 -8.16 -1.21 25.78
CA SER A 8 -8.25 -0.01 24.93
C SER A 8 -7.55 1.23 25.47
N ASP A 9 -7.23 1.28 26.77
CA ASP A 9 -6.60 2.46 27.41
C ASP A 9 -5.07 2.37 27.48
N ALA A 10 -4.47 1.26 27.00
CA ALA A 10 -3.03 1.13 26.94
C ALA A 10 -2.44 2.09 25.89
N PRO A 11 -1.34 2.80 26.17
CA PRO A 11 -0.77 3.74 25.22
C PRO A 11 -0.30 3.01 23.96
N VAL A 12 -0.48 3.66 22.80
CA VAL A 12 -0.05 3.14 21.49
C VAL A 12 1.46 2.91 21.37
N VAL A 13 2.24 3.56 22.24
CA VAL A 13 3.67 3.29 22.48
C VAL A 13 3.91 3.23 23.98
N ARG A 14 4.30 2.08 24.49
CA ARG A 14 4.70 1.90 25.89
C ARG A 14 6.14 2.34 26.06
N SER A 15 6.45 2.96 27.20
CA SER A 15 7.79 3.50 27.48
C SER A 15 8.22 3.22 28.90
N ARG A 16 9.46 2.79 29.10
CA ARG A 16 10.10 2.65 30.42
C ARG A 16 11.61 2.84 30.33
N VAL A 17 12.26 3.24 31.42
CA VAL A 17 13.73 3.27 31.53
C VAL A 17 14.19 2.14 32.45
N VAL A 18 15.16 1.35 32.00
CA VAL A 18 15.73 0.24 32.78
C VAL A 18 17.24 0.31 32.72
N ARG A 19 17.90 0.56 33.86
CA ARG A 19 19.37 0.60 33.98
C ARG A 19 20.04 1.47 32.89
N GLY A 20 19.50 2.65 32.67
CA GLY A 20 20.01 3.62 31.69
C GLY A 20 19.70 3.32 30.22
N VAL A 21 18.82 2.36 29.94
CA VAL A 21 18.28 2.11 28.60
C VAL A 21 16.83 2.56 28.55
N GLY A 22 16.48 3.43 27.62
CA GLY A 22 15.10 3.80 27.32
C GLY A 22 14.46 2.75 26.41
N ILE A 23 13.40 2.10 26.85
CA ILE A 23 12.67 1.09 26.06
C ILE A 23 11.38 1.73 25.54
N LEU A 24 11.15 1.59 24.24
CA LEU A 24 9.92 1.95 23.52
C LEU A 24 9.34 0.69 22.89
N ALA A 25 8.09 0.37 23.18
CA ALA A 25 7.38 -0.76 22.60
C ALA A 25 6.12 -0.28 21.88
N LEU A 26 6.05 -0.50 20.56
CA LEU A 26 4.83 -0.28 19.78
C LEU A 26 3.72 -1.19 20.30
N ASN A 27 2.53 -0.64 20.51
CA ASN A 27 1.37 -1.34 21.05
C ASN A 27 0.09 -0.80 20.39
N ALA A 28 0.03 -0.93 19.06
CA ALA A 28 -1.08 -0.50 18.21
C ALA A 28 -1.61 -1.71 17.41
N PRO A 29 -2.35 -2.63 18.05
CA PRO A 29 -2.86 -3.83 17.39
C PRO A 29 -3.80 -3.48 16.21
N PRO A 30 -3.96 -4.39 15.23
CA PRO A 30 -3.42 -5.76 15.21
C PRO A 30 -2.02 -5.88 14.60
N SER A 31 -1.50 -4.83 13.97
CA SER A 31 -0.30 -4.90 13.12
C SER A 31 0.70 -3.77 13.34
N ASN A 32 0.58 -3.03 14.44
CA ASN A 32 1.43 -1.88 14.79
C ASN A 32 1.57 -0.91 13.62
N ALA A 33 0.42 -0.57 13.02
CA ALA A 33 0.37 0.40 11.93
C ALA A 33 0.88 1.76 12.42
N LEU A 34 1.70 2.43 11.62
CA LEU A 34 2.33 3.70 11.95
C LEU A 34 1.36 4.85 11.69
N SER A 35 0.23 4.86 12.43
CA SER A 35 -0.73 5.96 12.42
C SER A 35 -0.08 7.27 12.88
N VAL A 36 -0.73 8.40 12.63
CA VAL A 36 -0.27 9.71 13.11
C VAL A 36 -0.01 9.69 14.62
N GLU A 37 -0.93 9.09 15.39
CA GLU A 37 -0.81 8.96 16.84
C GLU A 37 0.43 8.15 17.26
N VAL A 38 0.70 7.01 16.60
CA VAL A 38 1.90 6.21 16.86
C VAL A 38 3.17 7.00 16.53
N ARG A 39 3.19 7.70 15.38
CA ARG A 39 4.35 8.49 14.95
C ARG A 39 4.62 9.65 15.91
N GLN A 40 3.60 10.39 16.31
CA GLN A 40 3.71 11.46 17.30
C GLN A 40 4.21 10.93 18.66
N SER A 41 3.65 9.81 19.14
CA SER A 41 4.06 9.21 20.40
C SER A 41 5.53 8.74 20.38
N LEU A 42 6.00 8.16 19.27
CA LEU A 42 7.41 7.83 19.08
C LEU A 42 8.29 9.08 19.07
N TRP A 43 7.88 10.11 18.31
CA TRP A 43 8.61 11.37 18.19
C TRP A 43 8.89 12.00 19.55
N ASP A 44 7.85 12.18 20.35
CA ASP A 44 7.93 12.81 21.67
C ASP A 44 8.76 11.98 22.64
N LYS A 45 8.60 10.66 22.62
CA LYS A 45 9.33 9.75 23.53
C LYS A 45 10.81 9.63 23.18
N ILE A 46 11.15 9.59 21.88
CA ILE A 46 12.55 9.65 21.44
C ILE A 46 13.16 10.98 21.87
N ALA A 47 12.43 12.09 21.75
CA ALA A 47 12.90 13.39 22.23
C ALA A 47 13.14 13.42 23.74
N GLY A 48 12.19 12.89 24.52
CA GLY A 48 12.35 12.78 25.97
C GLY A 48 13.56 11.93 26.37
N TYR A 49 13.79 10.81 25.70
CA TYR A 49 14.95 9.95 25.97
C TYR A 49 16.27 10.54 25.50
N GLU A 50 16.30 11.25 24.38
CA GLU A 50 17.47 11.97 23.90
C GLU A 50 17.92 13.05 24.90
N ALA A 51 16.97 13.85 25.42
CA ALA A 51 17.26 14.88 26.41
C ALA A 51 17.60 14.34 27.82
N ASN A 52 17.17 13.12 28.15
CA ASN A 52 17.36 12.56 29.49
C ASN A 52 18.78 12.01 29.71
N VAL A 53 19.59 12.69 30.53
CA VAL A 53 20.98 12.31 30.83
C VAL A 53 21.14 10.91 31.46
N SER A 54 20.09 10.36 32.09
CA SER A 54 20.13 9.00 32.65
C SER A 54 19.99 7.90 31.61
N VAL A 55 19.55 8.25 30.38
CA VAL A 55 19.41 7.31 29.26
C VAL A 55 20.66 7.41 28.38
N GLY A 56 21.37 6.30 28.19
CA GLY A 56 22.53 6.20 27.30
C GLY A 56 22.23 5.59 25.93
N ALA A 57 21.15 4.79 25.82
CA ALA A 57 20.71 4.16 24.57
C ALA A 57 19.21 3.90 24.59
N ILE A 58 18.62 3.72 23.40
CA ILE A 58 17.19 3.48 23.19
C ILE A 58 17.00 2.12 22.52
N VAL A 59 16.05 1.33 23.02
CA VAL A 59 15.53 0.12 22.35
C VAL A 59 14.15 0.41 21.81
N LEU A 60 13.98 0.23 20.50
CA LEU A 60 12.69 0.27 19.81
C LEU A 60 12.25 -1.17 19.50
N MET A 61 11.18 -1.61 20.13
CA MET A 61 10.58 -2.93 19.95
C MET A 61 9.06 -2.78 19.76
N ALA A 62 8.35 -3.90 19.75
CA ALA A 62 6.92 -3.92 19.60
C ALA A 62 6.30 -5.06 20.42
N GLU A 63 4.99 -4.99 20.63
CA GLU A 63 4.16 -6.04 21.20
C GLU A 63 3.30 -6.69 20.10
N GLY A 64 2.84 -7.92 20.34
CA GLY A 64 1.94 -8.62 19.44
C GLY A 64 2.64 -9.43 18.35
N ARG A 65 2.04 -9.50 17.15
CA ARG A 65 2.50 -10.39 16.06
C ARG A 65 3.40 -9.71 15.03
N PHE A 66 3.44 -8.39 15.02
CA PHE A 66 4.16 -7.58 14.03
C PHE A 66 5.11 -6.66 14.75
N PHE A 67 6.31 -6.47 14.20
CA PHE A 67 7.08 -5.29 14.54
C PHE A 67 6.30 -4.06 14.07
N SER A 68 6.03 -3.97 12.76
CA SER A 68 5.12 -2.98 12.20
C SER A 68 4.76 -3.33 10.76
N SER A 69 3.52 -3.06 10.37
CA SER A 69 3.03 -3.15 8.99
C SER A 69 3.26 -1.89 8.16
N GLY A 70 3.83 -0.82 8.74
CA GLY A 70 3.98 0.48 8.11
C GLY A 70 2.74 1.36 8.19
N ARG A 71 2.63 2.36 7.32
CA ARG A 71 1.44 3.22 7.22
C ARG A 71 0.28 2.49 6.55
N ASP A 72 -0.95 2.92 6.83
CA ASP A 72 -2.09 2.45 6.04
C ASP A 72 -1.93 2.93 4.59
N LEU A 73 -2.15 2.03 3.65
CA LEU A 73 -2.08 2.33 2.22
C LEU A 73 -3.19 3.30 1.79
N ALA A 74 -4.28 3.37 2.55
CA ALA A 74 -5.35 4.34 2.34
C ALA A 74 -4.88 5.79 2.55
N ASP A 75 -3.84 6.00 3.36
CA ASP A 75 -3.32 7.33 3.70
C ASP A 75 -2.23 7.82 2.72
N VAL A 76 -1.82 6.97 1.76
CA VAL A 76 -0.73 7.29 0.83
C VAL A 76 -1.22 8.20 -0.29
N GLY A 77 -0.51 9.30 -0.55
CA GLY A 77 -0.85 10.29 -1.59
C GLY A 77 -1.83 11.37 -1.14
N GLY A 78 -2.40 11.27 0.07
CA GLY A 78 -2.95 12.42 0.79
C GLY A 78 -1.82 13.20 1.48
N GLY A 79 -1.98 14.52 1.65
CA GLY A 79 -1.00 15.33 2.38
C GLY A 79 -0.64 14.68 3.72
N GLN A 80 0.67 14.47 3.95
CA GLN A 80 1.10 13.70 5.12
C GLN A 80 0.88 14.49 6.40
N ALA A 81 0.08 13.94 7.32
CA ALA A 81 -0.07 14.52 8.65
C ALA A 81 1.23 14.36 9.43
N GLU A 82 1.65 15.47 10.05
CA GLU A 82 2.88 15.56 10.83
C GLU A 82 2.78 14.83 12.19
N PRO A 83 3.89 14.27 12.72
CA PRO A 83 5.16 14.08 12.03
C PRO A 83 5.03 13.06 10.90
N SER A 84 5.61 13.35 9.74
CA SER A 84 5.70 12.39 8.64
C SER A 84 6.52 11.15 9.06
N LEU A 85 6.39 10.05 8.32
CA LEU A 85 7.23 8.88 8.60
C LEU A 85 8.71 9.17 8.25
N ALA A 86 8.95 9.93 7.18
CA ALA A 86 10.29 10.33 6.78
C ALA A 86 10.99 11.15 7.88
N ASP A 87 10.28 12.10 8.49
CA ASP A 87 10.79 12.91 9.59
C ASP A 87 11.07 12.07 10.83
N LEU A 88 10.16 11.14 11.17
CA LEU A 88 10.40 10.22 12.28
C LEU A 88 11.65 9.35 12.04
N CYS A 89 11.83 8.83 10.83
CA CYS A 89 13.03 8.09 10.46
C CYS A 89 14.29 8.97 10.55
N LEU A 90 14.24 10.21 10.08
CA LEU A 90 15.35 11.16 10.22
C LEU A 90 15.65 11.47 11.69
N ARG A 91 14.63 11.64 12.53
CA ARG A 91 14.79 11.86 13.97
C ARG A 91 15.50 10.69 14.65
N ILE A 92 15.16 9.45 14.29
CA ILE A 92 15.84 8.26 14.80
C ILE A 92 17.30 8.25 14.36
N GLU A 93 17.57 8.51 13.08
CA GLU A 93 18.92 8.48 12.52
C GLU A 93 19.83 9.61 13.06
N CYS A 94 19.25 10.78 13.32
CA CYS A 94 19.97 11.92 13.89
C CYS A 94 20.03 11.87 15.42
N CYS A 95 19.44 10.85 16.07
CA CYS A 95 19.43 10.77 17.52
C CYS A 95 20.87 10.67 18.05
N SER A 96 21.22 11.52 19.02
CA SER A 96 22.57 11.57 19.59
C SER A 96 22.91 10.34 20.45
N LYS A 97 21.97 9.41 20.62
CA LYS A 97 22.11 8.17 21.40
C LYS A 97 21.90 6.95 20.51
N PRO A 98 22.61 5.84 20.74
CA PRO A 98 22.35 4.60 20.01
C PRO A 98 20.89 4.18 20.11
N VAL A 99 20.29 3.83 18.96
CA VAL A 99 18.92 3.34 18.85
C VAL A 99 18.98 1.94 18.25
N VAL A 100 18.43 0.97 18.96
CA VAL A 100 18.44 -0.44 18.59
C VAL A 100 17.02 -0.87 18.25
N ALA A 101 16.76 -1.20 16.98
CA ALA A 101 15.50 -1.83 16.58
C ALA A 101 15.56 -3.33 16.90
N VAL A 102 14.58 -3.83 17.64
CA VAL A 102 14.45 -5.25 17.98
C VAL A 102 13.24 -5.82 17.26
N LEU A 103 13.52 -6.56 16.20
CA LEU A 103 12.53 -7.06 15.26
C LEU A 103 12.02 -8.43 15.70
N HIS A 104 10.70 -8.55 15.78
CA HIS A 104 10.00 -9.84 15.87
C HIS A 104 8.81 -9.80 14.91
N GLY A 105 8.46 -10.93 14.33
CA GLY A 105 7.42 -10.98 13.30
C GLY A 105 7.70 -10.05 12.11
N PRO A 106 6.68 -9.66 11.33
CA PRO A 106 6.90 -8.85 10.13
C PRO A 106 7.19 -7.36 10.43
N ALA A 107 8.23 -6.84 9.77
CA ALA A 107 8.54 -5.42 9.59
C ALA A 107 8.37 -5.09 8.10
N LEU A 108 7.25 -4.47 7.73
CA LEU A 108 6.85 -4.29 6.33
C LEU A 108 6.78 -2.81 5.96
N SER A 109 7.25 -2.48 4.75
CA SER A 109 7.20 -1.14 4.16
C SER A 109 7.70 -0.08 5.16
N GLY A 110 6.86 0.87 5.59
CA GLY A 110 7.26 1.88 6.59
C GLY A 110 7.79 1.31 7.91
N GLY A 111 7.34 0.12 8.31
CA GLY A 111 7.89 -0.58 9.47
C GLY A 111 9.32 -1.09 9.25
N ALA A 112 9.65 -1.52 8.02
CA ALA A 112 11.02 -1.83 7.63
C ALA A 112 11.87 -0.55 7.60
N GLU A 113 11.35 0.55 7.03
CA GLU A 113 12.05 1.84 6.97
C GLU A 113 12.39 2.39 8.36
N LEU A 114 11.47 2.27 9.31
CA LEU A 114 11.71 2.59 10.72
C LEU A 114 12.88 1.79 11.31
N ALA A 115 12.98 0.51 10.97
CA ALA A 115 14.10 -0.35 11.37
C ALA A 115 15.42 0.02 10.68
N LEU A 116 15.38 0.45 9.40
CA LEU A 116 16.56 0.92 8.68
C LEU A 116 17.11 2.23 9.25
N ALA A 117 16.23 3.09 9.76
CA ALA A 117 16.60 4.36 10.39
C ALA A 117 17.35 4.17 11.72
N ALA A 118 17.07 3.08 12.45
CA ALA A 118 17.78 2.76 13.69
C ALA A 118 19.30 2.56 13.45
N HIS A 119 20.10 2.80 14.48
CA HIS A 119 21.56 2.62 14.42
C HIS A 119 21.96 1.15 14.35
N TYR A 120 21.18 0.28 15.01
CA TYR A 120 21.40 -1.16 15.06
C TYR A 120 20.08 -1.92 14.92
N ARG A 121 20.14 -3.14 14.39
CA ARG A 121 18.99 -4.05 14.22
C ARG A 121 19.32 -5.42 14.80
N LEU A 122 18.51 -5.86 15.75
CA LEU A 122 18.49 -7.24 16.21
C LEU A 122 17.19 -7.90 15.76
N ALA A 123 17.21 -9.21 15.53
CA ALA A 123 16.03 -9.91 15.05
C ALA A 123 15.86 -11.28 15.72
N THR A 124 14.64 -11.63 16.08
CA THR A 124 14.30 -13.01 16.44
C THR A 124 14.19 -13.89 15.18
N PRO A 125 14.26 -15.23 15.27
CA PRO A 125 14.12 -16.12 14.11
C PRO A 125 12.78 -15.97 13.38
N ALA A 126 11.73 -15.52 14.08
CA ALA A 126 10.41 -15.27 13.50
C ALA A 126 10.33 -13.95 12.72
N ALA A 127 11.36 -13.10 12.77
CA ALA A 127 11.33 -11.81 12.12
C ALA A 127 11.46 -11.91 10.60
N THR A 128 10.68 -11.09 9.90
CA THR A 128 10.81 -10.91 8.44
C THR A 128 10.82 -9.43 8.10
N ILE A 129 11.58 -9.05 7.08
CA ILE A 129 11.70 -7.64 6.64
C ILE A 129 11.35 -7.60 5.16
N GLY A 130 10.48 -6.68 4.72
CA GLY A 130 10.04 -6.62 3.32
C GLY A 130 9.40 -5.31 2.89
N PHE A 131 9.29 -5.09 1.58
CA PHE A 131 8.73 -3.89 0.95
C PHE A 131 7.62 -4.25 -0.06
N PRO A 132 6.50 -4.84 0.38
CA PRO A 132 5.47 -5.37 -0.51
C PRO A 132 4.66 -4.30 -1.26
N ALA A 133 4.84 -3.02 -0.94
CA ALA A 133 4.06 -1.90 -1.50
C ALA A 133 4.20 -1.76 -3.03
N ILE A 134 5.28 -2.29 -3.63
CA ILE A 134 5.43 -2.33 -5.10
C ILE A 134 4.29 -3.08 -5.80
N SER A 135 3.67 -4.06 -5.14
CA SER A 135 2.52 -4.80 -5.69
C SER A 135 1.29 -3.93 -5.95
N VAL A 136 1.22 -2.76 -5.33
CA VAL A 136 0.18 -1.75 -5.54
C VAL A 136 0.72 -0.46 -6.16
N GLY A 137 1.89 -0.52 -6.80
CA GLY A 137 2.46 0.62 -7.54
C GLY A 137 3.07 1.69 -6.64
N LEU A 138 3.45 1.35 -5.41
CA LEU A 138 4.13 2.24 -4.49
C LEU A 138 5.59 1.85 -4.30
N MET A 139 6.40 2.82 -3.88
CA MET A 139 7.79 2.62 -3.47
C MET A 139 7.99 3.10 -2.02
N PRO A 140 9.13 2.79 -1.39
CA PRO A 140 9.47 3.37 -0.09
C PRO A 140 9.51 4.90 -0.16
N ASP A 141 9.15 5.56 0.94
CA ASP A 141 9.02 7.03 1.01
C ASP A 141 9.51 7.66 2.33
N ALA A 142 10.18 6.85 3.16
CA ALA A 142 10.76 7.26 4.42
C ALA A 142 12.24 6.83 4.52
N GLY A 143 12.94 6.91 3.39
CA GLY A 143 14.35 6.63 3.18
C GLY A 143 14.69 5.16 2.93
N GLY A 144 13.71 4.31 2.61
CA GLY A 144 13.95 2.90 2.32
C GLY A 144 14.90 2.67 1.15
N THR A 145 14.71 3.37 0.03
CA THR A 145 15.58 3.28 -1.16
C THR A 145 16.95 3.90 -0.93
N GLN A 146 17.09 4.72 0.12
CA GLN A 146 18.33 5.38 0.48
C GLN A 146 19.16 4.58 1.49
N ARG A 147 18.52 4.06 2.54
CA ARG A 147 19.19 3.35 3.63
C ARG A 147 19.50 1.90 3.29
N LEU A 148 18.61 1.23 2.57
CA LEU A 148 18.77 -0.19 2.23
C LEU A 148 20.07 -0.47 1.43
N PRO A 149 20.37 0.22 0.31
CA PRO A 149 21.60 -0.05 -0.43
C PRO A 149 22.88 0.29 0.36
N ARG A 150 22.81 1.20 1.34
CA ARG A 150 23.92 1.50 2.25
C ARG A 150 24.21 0.37 3.25
N LEU A 151 23.19 -0.43 3.59
CA LEU A 151 23.31 -1.57 4.51
C LEU A 151 23.69 -2.87 3.80
N ILE A 152 23.06 -3.16 2.66
CA ILE A 152 23.20 -4.47 2.00
C ILE A 152 23.83 -4.42 0.60
N GLY A 153 24.05 -3.23 0.05
CA GLY A 153 24.53 -3.04 -1.33
C GLY A 153 23.38 -2.94 -2.35
N VAL A 154 23.72 -2.51 -3.56
CA VAL A 154 22.75 -2.15 -4.61
C VAL A 154 21.96 -3.33 -5.17
N ASP A 155 22.64 -4.41 -5.59
CA ASP A 155 21.98 -5.59 -6.16
C ASP A 155 20.95 -6.25 -5.23
N PRO A 156 21.28 -6.61 -3.97
CA PRO A 156 20.29 -7.21 -3.08
C PRO A 156 19.18 -6.23 -2.68
N ALA A 157 19.47 -4.93 -2.59
CA ALA A 157 18.43 -3.91 -2.36
C ALA A 157 17.43 -3.84 -3.52
N LEU A 158 17.90 -3.81 -4.78
CA LEU A 158 17.05 -3.83 -5.96
C LEU A 158 16.19 -5.10 -6.02
N ARG A 159 16.78 -6.28 -5.76
CA ARG A 159 16.02 -7.55 -5.74
C ARG A 159 14.91 -7.53 -4.69
N MET A 160 15.20 -7.02 -3.50
CA MET A 160 14.24 -6.97 -2.40
C MET A 160 13.09 -6.00 -2.70
N LEU A 161 13.40 -4.80 -3.18
CA LEU A 161 12.41 -3.77 -3.50
C LEU A 161 11.56 -4.12 -4.72
N LEU A 162 12.17 -4.62 -5.80
CA LEU A 162 11.47 -4.93 -7.05
C LEU A 162 10.62 -6.20 -6.96
N SER A 163 11.01 -7.17 -6.11
CA SER A 163 10.19 -8.37 -5.90
C SER A 163 9.09 -8.16 -4.88
N GLY A 164 9.23 -7.19 -3.97
CA GLY A 164 8.35 -6.99 -2.81
C GLY A 164 8.35 -8.14 -1.81
N LYS A 165 9.23 -9.15 -1.98
CA LYS A 165 9.31 -10.32 -1.11
C LYS A 165 10.06 -9.98 0.17
N SER A 166 9.57 -10.51 1.29
CA SER A 166 10.27 -10.41 2.56
C SER A 166 11.45 -11.37 2.63
N ILE A 167 12.49 -10.98 3.35
CA ILE A 167 13.61 -11.84 3.73
C ILE A 167 13.52 -12.21 5.21
N THR A 168 14.13 -13.34 5.59
CA THR A 168 14.18 -13.80 6.98
C THR A 168 15.26 -13.07 7.78
N ALA A 169 15.22 -13.21 9.11
CA ALA A 169 16.25 -12.69 10.01
C ALA A 169 17.66 -13.21 9.64
N GLU A 170 17.79 -14.49 9.33
CA GLU A 170 19.07 -15.14 8.98
C GLU A 170 19.63 -14.57 7.67
N THR A 171 18.79 -14.48 6.64
CA THR A 171 19.18 -13.85 5.37
C THR A 171 19.56 -12.39 5.58
N GLY A 172 18.81 -11.67 6.43
CA GLY A 172 19.12 -10.30 6.83
C GLY A 172 20.49 -10.19 7.51
N ARG A 173 20.86 -11.13 8.37
CA ARG A 173 22.18 -11.18 9.02
C ARG A 173 23.29 -11.38 7.99
N ASP A 174 23.13 -12.34 7.08
CA ASP A 174 24.15 -12.69 6.08
C ASP A 174 24.41 -11.53 5.10
N LEU A 175 23.39 -10.74 4.79
CA LEU A 175 23.51 -9.53 3.97
C LEU A 175 24.08 -8.32 4.73
N GLY A 176 24.06 -8.34 6.07
CA GLY A 176 24.45 -7.22 6.93
C GLY A 176 23.31 -6.24 7.25
N LEU A 177 22.06 -6.60 6.95
CA LEU A 177 20.87 -5.84 7.34
C LEU A 177 20.59 -5.96 8.85
N VAL A 178 20.79 -7.15 9.41
CA VAL A 178 20.60 -7.47 10.84
C VAL A 178 21.97 -7.63 11.49
N ASP A 179 22.21 -6.91 12.58
CA ASP A 179 23.48 -6.92 13.31
C ASP A 179 23.61 -8.14 14.23
N GLY A 180 22.51 -8.72 14.70
CA GLY A 180 22.51 -9.89 15.57
C GLY A 180 21.18 -10.62 15.62
N LEU A 181 21.26 -11.95 15.70
CA LEU A 181 20.10 -12.80 15.93
C LEU A 181 19.89 -12.98 17.43
N ILE A 182 18.62 -12.97 17.84
CA ILE A 182 18.22 -13.14 19.23
C ILE A 182 17.81 -14.59 19.46
N ASP A 183 18.46 -15.22 20.44
CA ASP A 183 17.98 -16.44 21.06
C ASP A 183 17.27 -16.08 22.38
N GLY A 184 16.04 -16.55 22.57
CA GLY A 184 15.21 -16.24 23.75
C GLY A 184 14.42 -14.93 23.68
N ASP A 185 14.29 -14.25 24.83
CA ASP A 185 13.41 -13.08 25.01
C ASP A 185 13.94 -11.82 24.30
N ALA A 186 13.13 -11.28 23.39
CA ALA A 186 13.49 -10.12 22.57
C ALA A 186 13.79 -8.86 23.42
N GLY A 187 12.99 -8.62 24.46
CA GLY A 187 13.15 -7.46 25.33
C GLY A 187 14.47 -7.50 26.11
N SER A 188 14.79 -8.67 26.68
CA SER A 188 16.02 -8.91 27.46
C SER A 188 17.25 -8.84 26.57
N ALA A 189 17.23 -9.45 25.38
CA ALA A 189 18.34 -9.40 24.43
C ALA A 189 18.59 -7.97 23.90
N GLY A 190 17.52 -7.26 23.56
CA GLY A 190 17.59 -5.85 23.15
C GLY A 190 18.19 -4.96 24.23
N HIS A 191 17.74 -5.12 25.47
CA HIS A 191 18.27 -4.40 26.62
C HIS A 191 19.76 -4.69 26.84
N ALA A 192 20.14 -5.96 26.83
CA ALA A 192 21.53 -6.39 27.03
C ALA A 192 22.46 -5.83 25.94
N PHE A 193 22.02 -5.85 24.67
CA PHE A 193 22.80 -5.27 23.58
C PHE A 193 22.96 -3.75 23.74
N ALA A 194 21.87 -3.03 24.01
CA ALA A 194 21.91 -1.59 24.25
C ALA A 194 22.80 -1.22 25.45
N ARG A 195 22.79 -2.02 26.52
CA ARG A 195 23.71 -1.88 27.66
C ARG A 195 25.16 -2.04 27.24
N SER A 196 25.48 -3.01 26.40
CA SER A 196 26.84 -3.22 25.93
C SER A 196 27.35 -2.04 25.07
N LEU A 197 26.47 -1.39 24.30
CA LEU A 197 26.80 -0.16 23.56
C LEU A 197 27.15 0.99 24.51
N ILE A 198 26.41 1.13 25.62
CA ILE A 198 26.69 2.15 26.65
C ILE A 198 28.04 1.87 27.32
N GLU A 199 28.29 0.62 27.74
CA GLU A 199 29.52 0.22 28.44
C GLU A 199 30.77 0.35 27.57
N GLN A 200 30.63 0.17 26.26
CA GLN A 200 31.70 0.34 25.28
C GLN A 200 31.79 1.76 24.70
N GLU A 201 30.96 2.69 25.17
CA GLU A 201 30.86 4.06 24.66
C GLU A 201 30.72 4.11 23.13
N LYS A 202 29.96 3.17 22.56
CA LYS A 202 29.74 3.11 21.11
C LYS A 202 28.85 4.28 20.69
N PRO A 203 29.30 5.12 19.73
CA PRO A 203 28.48 6.22 19.24
C PRO A 203 27.30 5.67 18.42
N PRO A 204 26.28 6.50 18.17
CA PRO A 204 25.31 6.27 17.10
C PRO A 204 26.02 5.89 15.78
N ARG A 205 25.39 5.02 14.99
CA ARG A 205 25.85 4.62 13.66
C ARG A 205 24.77 4.99 12.62
N PRO A 206 24.72 6.26 12.17
CA PRO A 206 23.69 6.72 11.22
C PRO A 206 23.78 5.96 9.90
N THR A 207 22.69 5.30 9.49
CA THR A 207 22.68 4.46 8.30
C THR A 207 23.00 5.25 7.02
N GLY A 208 22.52 6.48 6.89
CA GLY A 208 22.76 7.36 5.73
C GLY A 208 24.22 7.74 5.51
N GLN A 209 25.04 7.64 6.57
CA GLN A 209 26.49 7.89 6.53
C GLN A 209 27.30 6.63 6.13
N LEU A 210 26.69 5.45 6.12
CA LEU A 210 27.37 4.23 5.73
C LEU A 210 27.65 4.22 4.22
N ARG A 211 28.90 3.95 3.86
CA ARG A 211 29.36 3.87 2.47
C ARG A 211 30.10 2.58 2.13
N SER A 212 30.34 1.71 3.11
CA SER A 212 31.14 0.48 2.94
C SER A 212 30.59 -0.48 1.89
N LYS A 213 29.28 -0.46 1.63
CA LYS A 213 28.59 -1.26 0.61
C LYS A 213 28.42 -0.56 -0.74
N LEU A 214 28.86 0.69 -0.85
CA LEU A 214 28.72 1.55 -2.03
C LEU A 214 30.08 2.00 -2.60
N THR A 215 31.16 1.30 -2.25
CA THR A 215 32.53 1.69 -2.65
C THR A 215 32.83 1.39 -4.11
N ASP A 216 32.24 0.33 -4.68
CA ASP A 216 32.37 0.00 -6.10
C ASP A 216 31.26 0.66 -6.92
N GLY A 217 31.49 1.94 -7.24
CA GLY A 217 30.54 2.74 -8.02
C GLY A 217 30.31 2.19 -9.43
N ALA A 218 31.35 1.67 -10.09
CA ALA A 218 31.24 1.15 -11.46
C ALA A 218 30.37 -0.12 -11.51
N ALA A 219 30.60 -1.07 -10.61
CA ALA A 219 29.76 -2.26 -10.51
C ALA A 219 28.31 -1.89 -10.15
N SER A 220 28.13 -0.95 -9.22
CA SER A 220 26.80 -0.53 -8.78
C SER A 220 26.00 0.16 -9.90
N MET A 221 26.63 1.02 -10.70
CA MET A 221 26.01 1.63 -11.89
C MET A 221 25.70 0.60 -12.98
N GLN A 222 26.57 -0.40 -13.17
CA GLN A 222 26.29 -1.48 -14.13
C GLN A 222 25.06 -2.29 -13.71
N VAL A 223 24.91 -2.57 -12.42
CA VAL A 223 23.73 -3.25 -11.88
C VAL A 223 22.47 -2.41 -12.13
N THR A 224 22.45 -1.12 -11.78
CA THR A 224 21.26 -0.28 -12.01
C THR A 224 20.89 -0.20 -13.50
N ALA A 225 21.87 -0.02 -14.39
CA ALA A 225 21.65 0.02 -15.82
C ALA A 225 21.07 -1.31 -16.36
N THR A 226 21.63 -2.45 -15.92
CA THR A 226 21.16 -3.77 -16.33
C THR A 226 19.75 -4.05 -15.81
N THR A 227 19.47 -3.70 -14.54
CA THR A 227 18.13 -3.85 -13.97
C THR A 227 17.11 -2.99 -14.70
N ARG A 228 17.44 -1.72 -15.01
CA ARG A 228 16.57 -0.81 -15.78
C ARG A 228 16.23 -1.39 -17.15
N ALA A 229 17.23 -1.89 -17.87
CA ALA A 229 17.03 -2.49 -19.19
C ALA A 229 16.21 -3.80 -19.16
N ALA A 230 16.20 -4.50 -18.02
CA ALA A 230 15.47 -5.74 -17.83
C ALA A 230 14.02 -5.55 -17.36
N LEU A 231 13.58 -4.32 -17.04
CA LEU A 231 12.20 -4.07 -16.65
C LEU A 231 11.24 -4.35 -17.82
N PRO A 232 10.21 -5.20 -17.65
CA PRO A 232 9.29 -5.53 -18.73
C PRO A 232 8.43 -4.31 -19.13
N PRO A 233 8.03 -4.19 -20.41
CA PRO A 233 7.08 -3.19 -20.84
C PRO A 233 5.77 -3.28 -20.04
N GLY A 234 5.21 -2.14 -19.64
CA GLY A 234 3.97 -2.09 -18.85
C GLY A 234 4.12 -2.48 -17.39
N MET A 235 5.34 -2.59 -16.86
CA MET A 235 5.55 -2.66 -15.41
C MET A 235 5.08 -1.37 -14.73
N LEU A 236 4.67 -1.46 -13.48
CA LEU A 236 4.21 -0.30 -12.68
C LEU A 236 5.34 0.73 -12.56
N MET A 237 4.98 2.03 -12.58
CA MET A 237 5.91 3.16 -12.49
C MET A 237 6.90 3.01 -11.33
N ALA A 238 6.43 2.52 -10.18
CA ALA A 238 7.24 2.27 -8.99
C ALA A 238 8.50 1.45 -9.27
N ALA A 239 8.48 0.49 -10.20
CA ALA A 239 9.66 -0.31 -10.50
C ALA A 239 10.80 0.54 -11.09
N SER A 240 10.48 1.43 -12.04
CA SER A 240 11.48 2.36 -12.59
C SER A 240 11.95 3.35 -11.53
N ARG A 241 11.02 3.92 -10.76
CA ARG A 241 11.33 4.90 -9.73
C ARG A 241 12.18 4.33 -8.59
N ILE A 242 12.03 3.05 -8.26
CA ILE A 242 12.90 2.33 -7.32
C ILE A 242 14.34 2.26 -7.85
N VAL A 243 14.53 1.93 -9.14
CA VAL A 243 15.87 1.88 -9.75
C VAL A 243 16.51 3.27 -9.72
N ASP A 244 15.76 4.30 -10.12
CA ASP A 244 16.23 5.68 -10.13
C ASP A 244 16.58 6.17 -8.72
N SER A 245 15.79 5.81 -7.71
CA SER A 245 16.02 6.23 -6.33
C SER A 245 17.21 5.52 -5.68
N ILE A 246 17.46 4.26 -6.03
CA ILE A 246 18.70 3.57 -5.63
C ILE A 246 19.91 4.18 -6.34
N GLU A 247 19.79 4.61 -7.59
CA GLU A 247 20.85 5.32 -8.28
C GLU A 247 21.16 6.67 -7.62
N ALA A 248 20.12 7.42 -7.25
CA ALA A 248 20.24 8.64 -6.46
C ALA A 248 20.97 8.41 -5.11
N ALA A 249 20.76 7.27 -4.46
CA ALA A 249 21.44 6.93 -3.21
C ALA A 249 22.97 6.91 -3.34
N MET A 250 23.47 6.57 -4.53
CA MET A 250 24.90 6.54 -4.84
C MET A 250 25.44 7.93 -5.21
N LEU A 251 24.69 8.65 -6.05
CA LEU A 251 25.15 9.86 -6.73
C LEU A 251 24.94 11.14 -5.91
N LEU A 252 23.92 11.18 -5.05
CA LEU A 252 23.52 12.38 -4.33
C LEU A 252 23.98 12.35 -2.86
N PRO A 253 24.16 13.54 -2.25
CA PRO A 253 24.17 13.66 -0.79
C PRO A 253 22.89 13.05 -0.19
N PHE A 254 22.99 12.46 1.00
CA PHE A 254 21.88 11.70 1.59
C PHE A 254 20.57 12.50 1.70
N ALA A 255 20.64 13.78 2.13
CA ALA A 255 19.46 14.65 2.21
C ALA A 255 18.80 14.88 0.84
N ALA A 256 19.58 15.22 -0.19
CA ALA A 256 19.06 15.40 -1.55
C ALA A 256 18.50 14.09 -2.14
N ALA A 257 19.07 12.94 -1.77
CA ALA A 257 18.56 11.65 -2.20
C ALA A 257 17.22 11.27 -1.53
N LEU A 258 17.00 11.71 -0.28
CA LEU A 258 15.70 11.59 0.39
C LEU A 258 14.65 12.49 -0.27
N GLU A 259 15.01 13.71 -0.64
CA GLU A 259 14.12 14.61 -1.41
C GLU A 259 13.75 14.00 -2.77
N PHE A 260 14.71 13.39 -3.46
CA PHE A 260 14.44 12.66 -4.71
C PHE A 260 13.47 11.49 -4.48
N GLU A 261 13.69 10.68 -3.44
CA GLU A 261 12.79 9.58 -3.10
C GLU A 261 11.36 10.08 -2.80
N ALA A 262 11.23 11.17 -2.05
CA ALA A 262 9.94 11.77 -1.74
C ALA A 262 9.18 12.17 -3.01
N ALA A 263 9.82 12.91 -3.92
CA ALA A 263 9.22 13.29 -5.20
C ALA A 263 8.86 12.08 -6.07
N ALA A 264 9.75 11.07 -6.14
CA ALA A 264 9.50 9.86 -6.89
C ALA A 264 8.33 9.03 -6.31
N SER A 265 8.17 9.03 -4.99
CA SER A 265 7.05 8.39 -4.31
C SER A 265 5.73 9.12 -4.55
N GLU A 266 5.74 10.46 -4.57
CA GLU A 266 4.57 11.27 -4.93
C GLU A 266 4.08 10.95 -6.35
N ASP A 267 4.99 10.87 -7.32
CA ASP A 267 4.67 10.43 -8.69
C ASP A 267 4.01 9.04 -8.68
N CYS A 268 4.57 8.08 -7.93
CA CYS A 268 4.03 6.72 -7.83
C CYS A 268 2.66 6.68 -7.14
N ALA A 269 2.42 7.55 -6.16
CA ALA A 269 1.14 7.66 -5.49
C ALA A 269 0.07 8.32 -6.39
N ALA A 270 0.48 9.22 -7.28
CA ALA A 270 -0.38 9.88 -8.25
C ALA A 270 -0.66 9.02 -9.50
N ASP A 271 0.15 8.00 -9.77
CA ASP A 271 -0.04 7.10 -10.91
C ASP A 271 -1.43 6.42 -10.92
N PRO A 272 -2.17 6.45 -12.05
CA PRO A 272 -3.51 5.87 -12.12
C PRO A 272 -3.58 4.37 -11.82
N ASP A 273 -2.60 3.57 -12.24
CA ASP A 273 -2.57 2.13 -11.93
C ASP A 273 -2.43 1.92 -10.42
N SER A 274 -1.54 2.68 -9.77
CA SER A 274 -1.34 2.68 -8.32
C SER A 274 -2.61 3.07 -7.56
N GLN A 275 -3.31 4.12 -7.98
CA GLN A 275 -4.60 4.53 -7.39
C GLN A 275 -5.65 3.41 -7.47
N CYS A 276 -5.78 2.78 -8.64
CA CYS A 276 -6.71 1.67 -8.85
C CYS A 276 -6.36 0.41 -8.04
N LEU A 277 -5.09 0.03 -7.99
CA LEU A 277 -4.63 -1.14 -7.24
C LEU A 277 -4.83 -0.98 -5.74
N ARG A 278 -4.53 0.21 -5.19
CA ARG A 278 -4.77 0.53 -3.77
C ARG A 278 -6.26 0.53 -3.45
N HIS A 279 -7.08 1.09 -4.33
CA HIS A 279 -8.55 1.06 -4.20
C HIS A 279 -9.05 -0.39 -4.08
N VAL A 280 -8.67 -1.28 -4.99
CA VAL A 280 -9.09 -2.69 -4.96
C VAL A 280 -8.60 -3.38 -3.70
N LEU A 281 -7.34 -3.18 -3.31
CA LEU A 281 -6.79 -3.78 -2.09
C LEU A 281 -7.56 -3.33 -0.83
N HIS A 282 -7.90 -2.05 -0.75
CA HIS A 282 -8.67 -1.51 0.37
C HIS A 282 -10.11 -2.06 0.38
N ALA A 283 -10.77 -2.05 -0.78
CA ALA A 283 -12.13 -2.55 -0.94
C ALA A 283 -12.24 -4.05 -0.58
N GLU A 284 -11.25 -4.84 -1.00
CA GLU A 284 -11.17 -6.28 -0.70
C GLU A 284 -11.07 -6.62 0.79
N ARG A 285 -10.57 -5.70 1.62
CA ARG A 285 -10.48 -5.89 3.08
C ARG A 285 -11.82 -5.62 3.77
N ARG A 286 -12.73 -4.90 3.12
CA ARG A 286 -13.99 -4.41 3.70
C ARG A 286 -15.22 -5.12 3.17
N ILE A 287 -15.14 -5.73 1.99
CA ILE A 287 -16.26 -6.44 1.36
C ILE A 287 -16.88 -7.47 2.31
N SER A 288 -18.21 -7.56 2.30
CA SER A 288 -18.96 -8.52 3.14
C SER A 288 -18.68 -9.96 2.73
N GLN A 289 -18.56 -10.85 3.73
CA GLN A 289 -18.48 -12.29 3.50
C GLN A 289 -19.78 -12.87 2.90
N GLU A 290 -20.89 -12.14 2.98
CA GLU A 290 -22.15 -12.49 2.29
C GLU A 290 -22.04 -12.37 0.76
N LEU A 291 -21.06 -11.63 0.24
CA LEU A 291 -20.84 -11.41 -1.18
C LEU A 291 -19.60 -12.17 -1.68
N LEU A 292 -18.52 -12.20 -0.88
CA LEU A 292 -17.25 -12.79 -1.28
C LEU A 292 -16.54 -13.43 -0.09
N ILE A 293 -16.33 -14.74 -0.15
CA ILE A 293 -15.72 -15.53 0.92
C ILE A 293 -14.24 -15.75 0.61
N LYS A 294 -13.37 -15.54 1.62
CA LYS A 294 -11.96 -15.91 1.55
C LYS A 294 -11.81 -17.41 1.85
N THR A 295 -11.13 -18.13 0.98
CA THR A 295 -10.85 -19.57 1.16
C THR A 295 -9.61 -19.79 2.03
N ASP A 296 -9.50 -20.99 2.60
CA ASP A 296 -8.35 -21.39 3.43
C ASP A 296 -7.01 -21.31 2.65
N LYS A 297 -7.07 -21.49 1.33
CA LYS A 297 -5.91 -21.38 0.42
C LYS A 297 -5.57 -19.93 0.05
N GLY A 298 -6.25 -18.94 0.63
CA GLY A 298 -6.03 -17.51 0.39
C GLY A 298 -6.71 -16.96 -0.88
N GLY A 299 -7.45 -17.78 -1.62
CA GLY A 299 -8.27 -17.33 -2.74
C GLY A 299 -9.58 -16.68 -2.26
N ARG A 300 -10.38 -16.17 -3.20
CA ARG A 300 -11.72 -15.64 -2.92
C ARG A 300 -12.74 -16.27 -3.86
N VAL A 301 -13.93 -16.55 -3.35
CA VAL A 301 -15.02 -17.20 -4.09
C VAL A 301 -16.30 -16.43 -3.85
N LEU A 302 -17.05 -16.18 -4.92
CA LEU A 302 -18.35 -15.52 -4.87
C LEU A 302 -19.36 -16.39 -4.12
N THR A 303 -20.20 -15.75 -3.30
CA THR A 303 -21.42 -16.37 -2.80
C THR A 303 -22.50 -16.34 -3.89
N GLU A 304 -23.67 -16.95 -3.62
CA GLU A 304 -24.84 -16.81 -4.49
C GLU A 304 -25.24 -15.34 -4.68
N ALA A 305 -25.25 -14.54 -3.61
CA ALA A 305 -25.57 -13.12 -3.69
C ALA A 305 -24.51 -12.33 -4.50
N GLY A 306 -23.22 -12.63 -4.30
CA GLY A 306 -22.14 -12.05 -5.10
C GLY A 306 -22.22 -12.43 -6.57
N ALA A 307 -22.53 -13.69 -6.89
CA ALA A 307 -22.70 -14.17 -8.25
C ALA A 307 -23.92 -13.52 -8.94
N ALA A 308 -25.03 -13.34 -8.22
CA ALA A 308 -26.20 -12.64 -8.74
C ALA A 308 -25.88 -11.17 -9.08
N ALA A 309 -25.13 -10.47 -8.22
CA ALA A 309 -24.66 -9.12 -8.51
C ALA A 309 -23.73 -9.08 -9.73
N VAL A 310 -22.80 -10.03 -9.87
CA VAL A 310 -21.94 -10.16 -11.05
C VAL A 310 -22.75 -10.42 -12.32
N SER A 311 -23.80 -11.25 -12.25
CA SER A 311 -24.70 -11.50 -13.38
C SER A 311 -25.38 -10.21 -13.85
N ASP A 312 -25.80 -9.34 -12.94
CA ASP A 312 -26.41 -8.05 -13.29
C ASP A 312 -25.40 -7.11 -13.98
N LEU A 313 -24.12 -7.14 -13.57
CA LEU A 313 -23.05 -6.37 -14.23
C LEU A 313 -22.74 -6.91 -15.63
N LEU A 314 -22.65 -8.24 -15.79
CA LEU A 314 -22.45 -8.88 -17.09
C LEU A 314 -23.59 -8.57 -18.05
N ALA A 315 -24.85 -8.64 -17.59
CA ALA A 315 -26.00 -8.28 -18.41
C ALA A 315 -25.93 -6.82 -18.91
N ALA A 316 -25.44 -5.90 -18.08
CA ALA A 316 -25.24 -4.51 -18.48
C ALA A 316 -24.07 -4.35 -19.47
N GLN A 317 -22.97 -5.08 -19.27
CA GLN A 317 -21.85 -5.13 -20.21
C GLN A 317 -22.33 -5.63 -21.59
N ASP A 318 -23.01 -6.77 -21.62
CA ASP A 318 -23.42 -7.44 -22.86
C ASP A 318 -24.45 -6.61 -23.62
N ARG A 319 -25.39 -5.95 -22.93
CA ARG A 319 -26.33 -5.04 -23.57
C ARG A 319 -25.63 -3.80 -24.16
N ALA A 320 -24.64 -3.24 -23.47
CA ALA A 320 -23.86 -2.11 -24.01
C ALA A 320 -23.06 -2.54 -25.25
N ILE A 321 -22.43 -3.72 -25.21
CA ILE A 321 -21.70 -4.29 -26.35
C ILE A 321 -22.64 -4.54 -27.53
N ALA A 322 -23.78 -5.20 -27.31
CA ALA A 322 -24.76 -5.48 -28.35
C ALA A 322 -25.28 -4.19 -29.00
N TRP A 323 -25.52 -3.15 -28.20
CA TRP A 323 -25.88 -1.83 -28.72
C TRP A 323 -24.77 -1.26 -29.62
N LEU A 324 -23.51 -1.27 -29.16
CA LEU A 324 -22.38 -0.78 -29.96
C LEU A 324 -22.22 -1.53 -31.29
N VAL A 325 -22.37 -2.85 -31.27
CA VAL A 325 -22.26 -3.70 -32.48
C VAL A 325 -23.38 -3.39 -33.47
N THR A 326 -24.61 -3.28 -32.99
CA THR A 326 -25.76 -2.90 -33.84
C THR A 326 -25.64 -1.49 -34.42
N HIS A 327 -24.81 -0.64 -33.82
CA HIS A 327 -24.53 0.73 -34.27
C HIS A 327 -23.17 0.87 -34.97
N GLY A 328 -22.62 -0.23 -35.50
CA GLY A 328 -21.51 -0.21 -36.45
C GLY A 328 -20.12 -0.46 -35.88
N VAL A 329 -19.99 -0.72 -34.57
CA VAL A 329 -18.70 -1.15 -33.99
C VAL A 329 -18.48 -2.63 -34.27
N SER A 330 -17.37 -2.99 -34.93
CA SER A 330 -17.08 -4.40 -35.20
C SER A 330 -16.74 -5.18 -33.92
N GLU A 331 -17.07 -6.47 -33.85
CA GLU A 331 -16.70 -7.38 -32.74
C GLU A 331 -15.19 -7.37 -32.47
N ARG A 332 -14.38 -7.36 -33.53
CA ARG A 332 -12.92 -7.24 -33.42
C ARG A 332 -12.48 -5.95 -32.73
N ALA A 333 -13.12 -4.82 -33.03
CA ALA A 333 -12.81 -3.54 -32.40
C ALA A 333 -13.24 -3.50 -30.92
N VAL A 334 -14.30 -4.24 -30.56
CA VAL A 334 -14.70 -4.45 -29.16
C VAL A 334 -13.63 -5.28 -28.44
N ASP A 335 -13.21 -6.42 -29.00
CA ASP A 335 -12.18 -7.27 -28.42
C ASP A 335 -10.87 -6.51 -28.21
N ALA A 336 -10.43 -5.76 -29.23
CA ALA A 336 -9.25 -4.93 -29.15
C ALA A 336 -9.34 -3.89 -28.02
N ALA A 337 -10.51 -3.27 -27.82
CA ALA A 337 -10.72 -2.32 -26.74
C ALA A 337 -10.64 -2.99 -25.35
N PHE A 338 -11.17 -4.20 -25.17
CA PHE A 338 -11.05 -4.96 -23.91
C PHE A 338 -9.60 -5.37 -23.62
N LEU A 339 -8.84 -5.80 -24.64
CA LEU A 339 -7.43 -6.15 -24.50
C LEU A 339 -6.57 -4.93 -24.15
N GLN A 340 -6.81 -3.77 -24.79
CA GLN A 340 -6.14 -2.52 -24.42
C GLN A 340 -6.51 -2.03 -23.02
N TRP A 341 -7.72 -2.37 -22.55
CA TRP A 341 -8.13 -2.11 -21.17
C TRP A 341 -7.42 -3.03 -20.16
N GLY A 342 -6.91 -4.18 -20.60
CA GLY A 342 -6.12 -5.09 -19.79
C GLY A 342 -6.80 -6.44 -19.50
N PHE A 343 -7.93 -6.74 -20.15
CA PHE A 343 -8.51 -8.09 -20.13
C PHE A 343 -7.63 -9.06 -20.92
N GLU A 344 -7.63 -10.34 -20.54
CA GLU A 344 -6.84 -11.36 -21.22
C GLU A 344 -7.43 -11.79 -22.57
N ILE A 345 -8.76 -11.67 -22.71
CA ILE A 345 -9.53 -12.05 -23.90
C ILE A 345 -10.68 -11.07 -24.07
N GLY A 346 -11.00 -10.76 -25.33
CA GLY A 346 -12.19 -9.96 -25.65
C GLY A 346 -13.49 -10.77 -25.50
N PRO A 347 -14.64 -10.09 -25.37
CA PRO A 347 -15.95 -10.74 -25.20
C PRO A 347 -16.36 -11.64 -26.37
N PHE A 348 -15.80 -11.45 -27.57
CA PHE A 348 -16.02 -12.30 -28.75
C PHE A 348 -14.90 -13.33 -28.97
N GLY A 349 -13.98 -13.46 -28.01
CA GLY A 349 -12.90 -14.46 -28.03
C GLY A 349 -11.59 -14.00 -28.69
N GLY A 350 -11.53 -12.78 -29.20
CA GLY A 350 -10.33 -12.20 -29.81
C GLY A 350 -9.20 -11.94 -28.81
N ARG A 351 -7.97 -11.94 -29.34
CA ARG A 351 -6.71 -11.71 -28.59
C ARG A 351 -5.80 -10.67 -29.24
N ASP A 352 -6.32 -9.95 -30.22
CA ASP A 352 -5.62 -8.88 -30.92
C ASP A 352 -6.04 -7.51 -30.36
N LYS A 353 -5.05 -6.73 -29.92
CA LYS A 353 -5.26 -5.40 -29.31
C LYS A 353 -5.31 -4.26 -30.34
N ASP A 354 -5.13 -4.57 -31.63
CA ASP A 354 -5.02 -3.58 -32.70
C ASP A 354 -6.39 -3.16 -33.25
N GLY A 355 -6.56 -1.85 -33.44
CA GLY A 355 -7.79 -1.24 -33.96
C GLY A 355 -8.97 -1.21 -32.99
N PRO A 356 -8.80 -0.77 -31.72
CA PRO A 356 -9.93 -0.62 -30.80
C PRO A 356 -10.86 0.50 -31.26
N ASP A 357 -12.14 0.38 -30.92
CA ASP A 357 -13.06 1.53 -31.02
C ASP A 357 -13.02 2.33 -29.69
N PRO A 358 -12.75 3.65 -29.75
CA PRO A 358 -12.57 4.47 -28.54
C PRO A 358 -13.85 4.65 -27.72
N HIS A 359 -15.03 4.37 -28.28
CA HIS A 359 -16.31 4.50 -27.59
C HIS A 359 -16.67 3.27 -26.75
N VAL A 360 -16.02 2.12 -27.00
CA VAL A 360 -16.32 0.85 -26.31
C VAL A 360 -16.07 0.99 -24.81
N ARG A 361 -14.84 1.32 -24.41
CA ARG A 361 -14.48 1.37 -22.98
C ARG A 361 -15.35 2.34 -22.18
N PRO A 362 -15.55 3.62 -22.58
CA PRO A 362 -16.38 4.54 -21.82
C PRO A 362 -17.84 4.08 -21.67
N ARG A 363 -18.48 3.61 -22.76
CA ARG A 363 -19.89 3.20 -22.74
C ARG A 363 -20.11 1.90 -21.95
N VAL A 364 -19.20 0.93 -22.10
CA VAL A 364 -19.27 -0.34 -21.35
C VAL A 364 -19.04 -0.09 -19.86
N THR A 365 -18.02 0.71 -19.49
CA THR A 365 -17.76 1.06 -18.08
C THR A 365 -18.96 1.80 -17.47
N ALA A 366 -19.54 2.76 -18.19
CA ALA A 366 -20.69 3.53 -17.71
C ALA A 366 -21.93 2.65 -17.48
N ALA A 367 -22.20 1.70 -18.39
CA ALA A 367 -23.31 0.76 -18.25
C ALA A 367 -23.13 -0.14 -17.01
N MET A 368 -21.93 -0.71 -16.81
CA MET A 368 -21.63 -1.52 -15.63
C MET A 368 -21.70 -0.70 -14.34
N ALA A 369 -21.16 0.53 -14.34
CA ALA A 369 -21.21 1.41 -13.17
C ALA A 369 -22.66 1.82 -12.83
N ALA A 370 -23.50 2.08 -13.84
CA ALA A 370 -24.92 2.34 -13.63
C ALA A 370 -25.65 1.12 -13.05
N ALA A 371 -25.38 -0.09 -13.56
CA ALA A 371 -25.94 -1.32 -12.99
C ALA A 371 -25.48 -1.53 -11.53
N GLY A 372 -24.18 -1.38 -11.26
CA GLY A 372 -23.62 -1.49 -9.91
C GLY A 372 -24.18 -0.47 -8.93
N ALA A 373 -24.35 0.78 -9.36
CA ALA A 373 -24.99 1.82 -8.55
C ALA A 373 -26.43 1.46 -8.17
N ARG A 374 -27.23 0.92 -9.10
CA ARG A 374 -28.60 0.45 -8.82
C ARG A 374 -28.63 -0.70 -7.82
N LEU A 375 -27.63 -1.60 -7.85
CA LEU A 375 -27.51 -2.67 -6.85
C LEU A 375 -27.26 -2.13 -5.44
N VAL A 376 -26.47 -1.06 -5.34
CA VAL A 376 -26.19 -0.39 -4.07
C VAL A 376 -27.43 0.37 -3.57
N GLU A 377 -28.12 1.10 -4.45
CA GLU A 377 -29.39 1.78 -4.13
C GLU A 377 -30.48 0.81 -3.67
N ALA A 378 -30.52 -0.39 -4.25
CA ALA A 378 -31.44 -1.46 -3.87
C ALA A 378 -30.98 -2.24 -2.63
N ALA A 379 -29.89 -1.83 -1.96
CA ALA A 379 -29.29 -2.51 -0.81
C ALA A 379 -28.95 -4.00 -1.04
N ARG A 380 -28.74 -4.41 -2.30
CA ARG A 380 -28.24 -5.76 -2.66
C ARG A 380 -26.73 -5.86 -2.52
N VAL A 381 -26.04 -4.72 -2.62
CA VAL A 381 -24.59 -4.58 -2.38
C VAL A 381 -24.37 -3.39 -1.45
N ASN A 382 -23.44 -3.52 -0.50
CA ASN A 382 -23.32 -2.53 0.58
C ASN A 382 -22.69 -1.21 0.15
N ARG A 383 -21.73 -1.24 -0.79
CA ARG A 383 -20.92 -0.08 -1.19
C ARG A 383 -20.56 -0.15 -2.66
N ALA A 384 -20.32 1.01 -3.28
CA ALA A 384 -19.78 1.08 -4.65
C ALA A 384 -18.44 0.33 -4.78
N SER A 385 -17.56 0.42 -3.78
CA SER A 385 -16.29 -0.32 -3.79
C SER A 385 -16.46 -1.84 -3.80
N ASP A 386 -17.56 -2.36 -3.25
CA ASP A 386 -17.83 -3.80 -3.25
C ASP A 386 -18.20 -4.27 -4.67
N ILE A 387 -18.84 -3.43 -5.49
CA ILE A 387 -19.08 -3.70 -6.93
C ILE A 387 -17.75 -3.90 -7.67
N ASP A 388 -16.76 -3.05 -7.42
CA ASP A 388 -15.45 -3.16 -8.06
C ASP A 388 -14.76 -4.47 -7.73
N VAL A 389 -14.79 -4.87 -6.46
CA VAL A 389 -14.23 -6.14 -6.02
C VAL A 389 -14.97 -7.32 -6.66
N LEU A 390 -16.31 -7.26 -6.72
CA LEU A 390 -17.11 -8.29 -7.38
C LEU A 390 -16.78 -8.40 -8.88
N ALA A 391 -16.60 -7.28 -9.58
CA ALA A 391 -16.19 -7.28 -10.99
C ALA A 391 -14.78 -7.89 -11.17
N VAL A 392 -13.83 -7.55 -10.29
CA VAL A 392 -12.47 -8.12 -10.33
C VAL A 392 -12.49 -9.64 -10.16
N HIS A 393 -13.23 -10.15 -9.17
CA HIS A 393 -13.24 -11.59 -8.85
C HIS A 393 -14.23 -12.41 -9.69
N GLY A 394 -15.28 -11.78 -10.22
CA GLY A 394 -16.36 -12.46 -10.94
C GLY A 394 -16.32 -12.32 -12.46
N MET A 395 -15.74 -11.24 -12.97
CA MET A 395 -15.68 -10.94 -14.40
C MET A 395 -14.25 -10.92 -14.95
N GLY A 396 -13.24 -11.09 -14.07
CA GLY A 396 -11.84 -10.91 -14.45
C GLY A 396 -11.48 -9.47 -14.77
N PHE A 397 -12.21 -8.50 -14.21
CA PHE A 397 -11.96 -7.07 -14.46
C PHE A 397 -10.51 -6.71 -14.08
N PRO A 398 -9.76 -5.99 -14.93
CA PRO A 398 -8.35 -5.70 -14.67
C PRO A 398 -8.15 -4.89 -13.39
N ARG A 399 -7.39 -5.44 -12.44
CA ARG A 399 -7.14 -4.79 -11.13
C ARG A 399 -6.52 -3.39 -11.27
N ARG A 400 -5.69 -3.18 -12.29
CA ARG A 400 -5.07 -1.87 -12.61
C ARG A 400 -6.07 -0.84 -13.12
N ALA A 401 -7.24 -1.26 -13.57
CA ALA A 401 -8.37 -0.39 -13.85
C ALA A 401 -9.32 -0.24 -12.65
N GLY A 402 -9.05 -0.94 -11.54
CA GLY A 402 -9.80 -0.89 -10.30
C GLY A 402 -11.07 -1.75 -10.35
N GLY A 403 -12.07 -1.24 -11.04
CA GLY A 403 -13.40 -1.82 -11.21
C GLY A 403 -14.29 -0.81 -11.92
N PRO A 404 -15.51 -1.15 -12.33
CA PRO A 404 -16.37 -0.22 -13.08
C PRO A 404 -16.63 1.10 -12.34
N MET A 405 -16.85 1.09 -11.02
CA MET A 405 -17.09 2.29 -10.22
C MET A 405 -15.82 3.14 -10.12
N LYS A 406 -14.67 2.54 -9.81
CA LYS A 406 -13.40 3.29 -9.77
C LYS A 406 -12.99 3.80 -11.15
N ALA A 407 -13.20 3.03 -12.21
CA ALA A 407 -12.83 3.41 -13.57
C ALA A 407 -13.61 4.65 -14.05
N VAL A 408 -14.91 4.73 -13.77
CA VAL A 408 -15.70 5.94 -14.08
C VAL A 408 -15.28 7.15 -13.25
N GLU A 409 -14.85 6.93 -12.01
CA GLU A 409 -14.31 7.99 -11.15
C GLU A 409 -13.00 8.54 -11.71
N MET A 410 -12.06 7.66 -12.07
CA MET A 410 -10.78 8.03 -12.69
C MET A 410 -10.95 8.72 -14.05
N ALA A 411 -12.03 8.42 -14.79
CA ALA A 411 -12.36 9.10 -16.04
C ALA A 411 -12.94 10.52 -15.84
N GLY A 412 -13.32 10.86 -14.61
CA GLY A 412 -13.95 12.15 -14.25
C GLY A 412 -15.48 12.09 -14.30
N LEU A 413 -16.10 11.96 -13.12
CA LEU A 413 -17.56 11.84 -12.96
C LEU A 413 -18.37 12.99 -13.59
N PRO A 414 -17.99 14.29 -13.49
CA PRO A 414 -18.80 15.37 -14.08
C PRO A 414 -18.92 15.26 -15.61
N ARG A 415 -17.80 14.97 -16.29
CA ARG A 415 -17.76 14.77 -17.74
C ARG A 415 -18.55 13.52 -18.13
N LEU A 416 -18.36 12.43 -17.38
CA LEU A 416 -19.08 11.19 -17.65
C LEU A 416 -20.59 11.36 -17.49
N LEU A 417 -21.07 12.05 -16.45
CA LEU A 417 -22.49 12.30 -16.24
C LEU A 417 -23.13 13.06 -17.41
N GLN A 418 -22.40 14.00 -18.01
CA GLN A 418 -22.86 14.69 -19.21
C GLN A 418 -23.01 13.71 -20.39
N GLN A 419 -22.03 12.83 -20.59
CA GLN A 419 -22.05 11.81 -21.64
C GLN A 419 -23.17 10.79 -21.43
N MET A 420 -23.33 10.29 -20.20
CA MET A 420 -24.39 9.35 -19.83
C MET A 420 -25.78 9.92 -20.12
N ARG A 421 -26.03 11.19 -19.81
CA ARG A 421 -27.32 11.85 -20.15
C ARG A 421 -27.57 11.90 -21.65
N GLN A 422 -26.53 12.12 -22.45
CA GLN A 422 -26.66 12.09 -23.91
C GLN A 422 -26.98 10.68 -24.40
N TRP A 423 -26.22 9.68 -23.94
CA TRP A 423 -26.41 8.27 -24.30
C TRP A 423 -27.74 7.71 -23.79
N ALA A 424 -28.30 8.24 -22.71
CA ALA A 424 -29.61 7.84 -22.20
C ALA A 424 -30.76 8.14 -23.19
N HIS A 425 -30.58 9.09 -24.11
CA HIS A 425 -31.53 9.32 -25.21
C HIS A 425 -31.47 8.23 -26.29
N GLU A 426 -30.33 7.52 -26.38
CA GLU A 426 -30.12 6.43 -27.34
C GLU A 426 -30.57 5.09 -26.77
N ASP A 427 -30.23 4.80 -25.50
CA ASP A 427 -30.69 3.62 -24.77
C ASP A 427 -30.70 3.89 -23.24
N PRO A 428 -31.76 3.51 -22.51
CA PRO A 428 -31.86 3.70 -21.04
C PRO A 428 -30.77 3.02 -20.20
N ILE A 429 -29.98 2.10 -20.76
CA ILE A 429 -28.87 1.45 -20.05
C ILE A 429 -27.87 2.46 -19.47
N TRP A 430 -27.69 3.60 -20.16
CA TRP A 430 -26.81 4.69 -19.74
C TRP A 430 -27.50 5.76 -18.90
N GLU A 431 -28.77 5.59 -18.52
CA GLU A 431 -29.45 6.50 -17.61
C GLU A 431 -28.71 6.55 -16.27
N PRO A 432 -28.19 7.72 -15.83
CA PRO A 432 -27.36 7.82 -14.64
C PRO A 432 -28.21 7.65 -13.37
N PRO A 433 -27.94 6.62 -12.53
CA PRO A 433 -28.65 6.44 -11.27
C PRO A 433 -28.37 7.56 -10.26
N PRO A 434 -29.28 7.80 -9.29
CA PRO A 434 -29.09 8.77 -8.21
C PRO A 434 -27.71 8.76 -7.55
N LEU A 435 -27.16 7.59 -7.25
CA LEU A 435 -25.86 7.39 -6.61
C LEU A 435 -24.71 7.89 -7.49
N VAL A 436 -24.76 7.66 -8.81
CA VAL A 436 -23.76 8.19 -9.76
C VAL A 436 -23.89 9.71 -9.87
N MET A 437 -25.13 10.23 -9.89
CA MET A 437 -25.37 11.67 -9.91
C MET A 437 -24.88 12.38 -8.64
N GLN A 438 -25.05 11.76 -7.47
CA GLN A 438 -24.57 12.28 -6.19
C GLN A 438 -23.04 12.25 -6.14
N ALA A 439 -22.42 11.12 -6.51
CA ALA A 439 -20.97 10.97 -6.55
C ALA A 439 -20.32 12.05 -7.43
N GLY A 440 -20.91 12.38 -8.59
CA GLY A 440 -20.38 13.42 -9.47
C GLY A 440 -20.49 14.86 -8.95
N ARG A 441 -21.18 15.09 -7.83
CA ARG A 441 -21.24 16.40 -7.15
C ARG A 441 -20.28 16.52 -5.97
N LEU A 442 -19.69 15.41 -5.51
CA LEU A 442 -18.88 15.35 -4.31
C LEU A 442 -17.40 15.17 -4.67
N ALA A 443 -16.52 15.90 -3.98
CA ALA A 443 -15.08 15.78 -4.20
C ALA A 443 -14.53 14.37 -3.88
N GLY A 444 -15.17 13.66 -2.94
CA GLY A 444 -14.80 12.28 -2.58
C GLY A 444 -15.47 11.19 -3.43
N GLY A 445 -16.10 11.55 -4.55
CA GLY A 445 -16.69 10.59 -5.49
C GLY A 445 -17.70 9.65 -4.83
N PHE A 446 -17.64 8.36 -5.14
CA PHE A 446 -18.56 7.37 -4.57
C PHE A 446 -18.36 7.14 -3.08
N ALA A 447 -17.15 7.34 -2.57
CA ALA A 447 -16.85 7.12 -1.15
C ALA A 447 -17.51 8.18 -0.23
N ALA A 448 -17.86 9.35 -0.79
CA ALA A 448 -18.52 10.43 -0.07
C ALA A 448 -20.05 10.36 -0.09
N VAL A 449 -20.64 9.39 -0.80
CA VAL A 449 -22.10 9.26 -0.91
C VAL A 449 -22.66 8.50 0.30
N ASP A 450 -23.48 9.16 1.11
CA ASP A 450 -24.25 8.51 2.17
C ASP A 450 -25.40 7.70 1.57
N VAL A 451 -25.18 6.39 1.40
CA VAL A 451 -26.24 5.46 1.04
C VAL A 451 -27.05 5.20 2.31
N ALA A 452 -28.24 5.81 2.40
CA ALA A 452 -29.13 5.60 3.55
C ALA A 452 -29.37 4.10 3.75
N LYS A 453 -29.00 3.56 4.92
CA LYS A 453 -29.43 2.20 5.31
C LYS A 453 -30.96 2.22 5.34
N PRO A 454 -31.66 1.21 4.79
CA PRO A 454 -33.10 1.14 4.90
C PRO A 454 -33.46 1.30 6.38
N SER A 455 -34.13 2.41 6.69
CA SER A 455 -34.66 2.70 8.01
C SER A 455 -35.41 1.47 8.50
N GLN A 456 -35.17 1.08 9.75
CA GLN A 456 -36.07 0.20 10.49
C GLN A 456 -37.50 0.63 10.18
N VAL A 457 -38.17 -0.13 9.30
CA VAL A 457 -39.60 -0.02 9.13
C VAL A 457 -40.14 -0.36 10.50
N ARG A 458 -40.58 0.67 11.23
CA ARG A 458 -41.39 0.50 12.42
C ARG A 458 -42.53 -0.41 12.00
N ARG A 459 -42.51 -1.64 12.52
CA ARG A 459 -43.70 -2.46 12.57
C ARG A 459 -44.64 -1.71 13.50
N GLU A 460 -45.56 -0.96 12.91
CA GLU A 460 -46.82 -0.60 13.57
C GLU A 460 -47.80 -1.77 13.46
#